data_AF-A0A956AMN2-F1
#
_entry.id   AF-A0A956AMN2-F1
#
_cell.length_a   1.000
_cell.length_b   1.000
_cell.length_c   1.000
_cell.angle_alpha   90.00
_cell.angle_beta   90.00
_cell.angle_gamma   90.00
#
_symmetry.space_group_name_H-M   'P 1'
#
loop_
_entity.id
_entity.type
_entity.pdbx_description
1 polymer ?
#
loop_
_entity_poly.entity_id
_entity_poly.type
_entity_poly.pdbx_seq_one_letter_code
_entity_poly.pdbx_strand_id
1 'polypeptide(L)'
;MTTTNTALITRLDAVLADSLVLLEESAFVRHLRAGEHVRPLYEAYLQQAFHYVRLTSSFTPLSARRMDPELLALRQWILHHSAHEMGHELMALDDLVLLGHSREEVLASQPLPGTWAWVNFFHYEVTQRPPMAAMGVLYFLEGMAAKLAPVVGAQLVKTLEGEQKKAVSFVQEHGELDAEHSAEGKDMLAQYCHDPRDADVLAETIRLGGHIKRFMLDDLVRATLAPQA
;
A
#
# COMPACT_ATOMS: atom_id res chain seq x y z
N MET A 1 -3.30 -32.06 0.32
CA MET A 1 -3.40 -30.69 0.85
C MET A 1 -2.55 -29.66 0.09
N THR A 2 -1.74 -30.04 -0.91
CA THR A 2 -0.80 -29.10 -1.57
C THR A 2 -1.33 -28.41 -2.83
N THR A 3 -2.17 -29.06 -3.65
CA THR A 3 -2.57 -28.53 -4.97
C THR A 3 -3.58 -27.38 -4.90
N THR A 4 -4.54 -27.43 -3.99
CA THR A 4 -5.57 -26.38 -3.82
C THR A 4 -4.97 -25.06 -3.33
N ASN A 5 -3.98 -25.14 -2.44
CA ASN A 5 -3.27 -23.96 -1.92
C ASN A 5 -2.43 -23.29 -3.01
N THR A 6 -1.76 -24.08 -3.86
CA THR A 6 -1.06 -23.55 -5.03
C THR A 6 -2.01 -22.84 -5.98
N ALA A 7 -3.20 -23.41 -6.24
CA ALA A 7 -4.19 -22.80 -7.13
C ALA A 7 -4.73 -21.46 -6.60
N LEU A 8 -4.96 -21.34 -5.29
CA LEU A 8 -5.34 -20.08 -4.65
C LEU A 8 -4.27 -19.01 -4.87
N ILE A 9 -3.03 -19.29 -4.47
CA ILE A 9 -1.95 -18.31 -4.57
C ILE A 9 -1.68 -17.91 -6.02
N THR A 10 -1.67 -18.86 -6.96
CA THR A 10 -1.55 -18.56 -8.40
C THR A 10 -2.66 -17.63 -8.88
N ARG A 11 -3.90 -17.82 -8.42
CA ARG A 11 -5.02 -16.93 -8.76
C ARG A 11 -4.79 -15.52 -8.20
N LEU A 12 -4.39 -15.39 -6.94
CA LEU A 12 -4.17 -14.07 -6.32
C LEU A 12 -2.98 -13.35 -6.95
N ASP A 13 -1.90 -14.05 -7.27
CA ASP A 13 -0.75 -13.52 -8.00
C ASP A 13 -1.14 -12.98 -9.38
N ALA A 14 -2.02 -13.69 -10.12
CA ALA A 14 -2.51 -13.22 -11.41
C ALA A 14 -3.33 -11.92 -11.27
N VAL A 15 -4.22 -11.84 -10.27
CA VAL A 15 -5.03 -10.63 -10.05
C VAL A 15 -4.19 -9.45 -9.57
N LEU A 16 -3.17 -9.71 -8.73
CA LEU A 16 -2.20 -8.69 -8.34
C LEU A 16 -1.41 -8.21 -9.56
N ALA A 17 -0.97 -9.11 -10.44
CA ALA A 17 -0.26 -8.74 -11.67
C ALA A 17 -1.10 -7.84 -12.57
N ASP A 18 -2.38 -8.15 -12.79
CA ASP A 18 -3.30 -7.30 -13.54
C ASP A 18 -3.46 -5.92 -12.88
N SER A 19 -3.55 -5.89 -11.54
CA SER A 19 -3.62 -4.64 -10.78
C SER A 19 -2.34 -3.82 -10.90
N LEU A 20 -1.18 -4.46 -10.93
CA LEU A 20 0.11 -3.80 -11.13
C LEU A 20 0.22 -3.18 -12.52
N VAL A 21 -0.19 -3.90 -13.58
CA VAL A 21 -0.24 -3.34 -14.95
C VAL A 21 -1.10 -2.07 -14.97
N LEU A 22 -2.25 -2.09 -14.31
CA LEU A 22 -3.11 -0.91 -14.18
C LEU A 22 -2.37 0.28 -13.53
N LEU A 23 -1.53 0.03 -12.51
CA LEU A 23 -0.75 1.06 -11.83
C LEU A 23 0.42 1.56 -12.65
N GLU A 24 1.07 0.69 -13.41
CA GLU A 24 2.17 1.07 -14.31
C GLU A 24 1.72 2.04 -15.41
N GLU A 25 0.44 1.97 -15.80
CA GLU A 25 -0.20 2.88 -16.74
C GLU A 25 -0.64 4.22 -16.11
N SER A 26 -0.63 4.36 -14.78
CA SER A 26 -1.01 5.60 -14.11
C SER A 26 -0.12 6.76 -14.56
N ALA A 27 -0.65 8.00 -14.50
CA ALA A 27 0.15 9.17 -14.85
C ALA A 27 1.41 9.28 -13.96
N PHE A 28 1.28 8.89 -12.69
CA PHE A 28 2.35 8.93 -11.71
C PHE A 28 3.53 8.04 -12.12
N VAL A 29 3.28 6.75 -12.37
CA VAL A 29 4.35 5.80 -12.72
C VAL A 29 4.97 6.14 -14.08
N ARG A 30 4.18 6.63 -15.05
CA ARG A 30 4.70 7.05 -16.36
C ARG A 30 5.67 8.23 -16.24
N HIS A 31 5.32 9.27 -15.47
CA HIS A 31 6.24 10.39 -15.21
C HIS A 31 7.52 9.93 -14.53
N LEU A 32 7.43 9.10 -13.49
CA LEU A 32 8.61 8.57 -12.81
C LEU A 32 9.50 7.75 -13.76
N ARG A 33 8.93 6.83 -14.54
CA ARG A 33 9.69 6.02 -15.51
C ARG A 33 10.39 6.88 -16.57
N ALA A 34 9.76 7.98 -16.98
CA ALA A 34 10.35 8.95 -17.90
C ALA A 34 11.41 9.86 -17.26
N GLY A 35 11.56 9.84 -15.93
CA GLY A 35 12.42 10.77 -15.20
C GLY A 35 11.85 12.19 -15.11
N GLU A 36 10.55 12.34 -15.36
CA GLU A 36 9.83 13.61 -15.38
C GLU A 36 9.15 13.86 -14.04
N HIS A 37 9.16 15.11 -13.57
CA HIS A 37 8.46 15.52 -12.34
C HIS A 37 8.74 14.65 -11.10
N VAL A 38 9.87 13.94 -11.06
CA VAL A 38 10.19 12.92 -10.05
C VAL A 38 10.09 13.49 -8.64
N ARG A 39 10.79 14.59 -8.38
CA ARG A 39 10.80 15.25 -7.07
C ARG A 39 9.41 15.76 -6.64
N PRO A 40 8.72 16.64 -7.39
CA PRO A 40 7.43 17.16 -6.95
C PRO A 40 6.36 16.05 -6.78
N LEU A 41 6.37 15.02 -7.62
CA LEU A 41 5.46 13.89 -7.46
C LEU A 41 5.81 13.02 -6.25
N TYR A 42 7.09 12.82 -5.97
CA TYR A 42 7.53 12.07 -4.79
C TYR A 42 7.19 12.78 -3.49
N GLU A 43 7.45 14.09 -3.39
CA GLU A 43 7.06 14.90 -2.23
C GLU A 43 5.54 14.86 -2.01
N ALA A 44 4.74 15.03 -3.08
CA ALA A 44 3.29 14.91 -2.99
C ALA A 44 2.86 13.49 -2.55
N TYR A 45 3.55 12.45 -3.02
CA TYR A 45 3.29 11.06 -2.62
C TYR A 45 3.57 10.84 -1.15
N LEU A 46 4.72 11.28 -0.64
CA LEU A 46 5.04 11.18 0.78
C LEU A 46 4.03 11.91 1.66
N GLN A 47 3.54 13.08 1.21
CA GLN A 47 2.52 13.82 1.95
C GLN A 47 1.21 13.02 2.03
N GLN A 48 0.79 12.37 0.95
CA GLN A 48 -0.38 11.49 0.99
C GLN A 48 -0.11 10.20 1.78
N ALA A 49 1.12 9.67 1.73
CA ALA A 49 1.55 8.50 2.50
C ALA A 49 1.49 8.74 4.00
N PHE A 50 1.97 9.89 4.47
CA PHE A 50 1.79 10.32 5.85
C PHE A 50 0.32 10.21 6.28
N HIS A 51 -0.62 10.69 5.44
CA HIS A 51 -2.04 10.64 5.77
C HIS A 51 -2.61 9.24 5.71
N TYR A 52 -2.44 8.50 4.60
CA TYR A 52 -3.08 7.21 4.49
C TYR A 52 -2.49 6.19 5.45
N VAL A 53 -1.17 6.17 5.68
CA VAL A 53 -0.56 5.21 6.61
C VAL A 53 -1.06 5.46 8.03
N ARG A 54 -1.09 6.72 8.49
CA ARG A 54 -1.64 7.08 9.79
C ARG A 54 -3.09 6.63 9.97
N LEU A 55 -3.89 6.72 8.91
CA LEU A 55 -5.31 6.41 8.94
C LEU A 55 -5.59 4.91 8.73
N THR A 56 -4.68 4.17 8.10
CA THR A 56 -4.85 2.75 7.83
C THR A 56 -4.08 1.86 8.80
N SER A 57 -2.91 2.18 9.33
CA SER A 57 -2.09 1.25 10.14
C SER A 57 -2.82 0.58 11.33
N SER A 58 -3.92 1.17 11.82
CA SER A 58 -4.73 0.66 12.95
C SER A 58 -6.01 -0.11 12.57
N PHE A 59 -6.33 -0.29 11.28
CA PHE A 59 -7.61 -0.87 10.87
C PHE A 59 -7.68 -2.40 10.87
N THR A 60 -6.64 -3.13 10.41
CA THR A 60 -6.66 -4.59 10.24
C THR A 60 -6.94 -5.38 11.54
N PRO A 61 -6.60 -4.90 12.75
CA PRO A 61 -7.08 -5.47 14.01
C PRO A 61 -8.61 -5.60 14.12
N LEU A 62 -9.38 -4.72 13.46
CA LEU A 62 -10.83 -4.79 13.43
C LEU A 62 -11.33 -6.05 12.73
N SER A 63 -10.63 -6.52 11.68
CA SER A 63 -10.95 -7.79 11.05
C SER A 63 -10.53 -8.98 11.93
N ALA A 64 -9.33 -8.94 12.51
CA ALA A 64 -8.87 -10.00 13.42
C ALA A 64 -9.84 -10.23 14.59
N ARG A 65 -10.53 -9.18 15.06
CA ARG A 65 -11.59 -9.30 16.08
C ARG A 65 -12.85 -10.02 15.58
N ARG A 66 -13.19 -9.89 14.30
CA ARG A 66 -14.39 -10.46 13.66
C ARG A 66 -14.18 -11.88 13.13
N MET A 67 -12.94 -12.32 13.00
CA MET A 67 -12.58 -13.68 12.59
C MET A 67 -13.00 -14.72 13.63
N ASP A 68 -13.24 -15.95 13.16
CA ASP A 68 -13.52 -17.10 14.01
C ASP A 68 -12.39 -17.30 15.05
N PRO A 69 -12.71 -17.51 16.34
CA PRO A 69 -11.72 -17.82 17.37
C PRO A 69 -10.77 -18.99 17.04
N GLU A 70 -11.20 -19.96 16.23
CA GLU A 70 -10.37 -21.10 15.79
C GLU A 70 -9.21 -20.66 14.88
N LEU A 71 -9.31 -19.48 14.24
CA LEU A 71 -8.26 -18.89 13.42
C LEU A 71 -7.22 -18.11 14.25
N LEU A 72 -6.88 -18.59 15.45
CA LEU A 72 -6.06 -17.86 16.42
C LEU A 72 -4.72 -17.38 15.85
N ALA A 73 -3.98 -18.24 15.14
CA ALA A 73 -2.67 -17.86 14.59
C ALA A 73 -2.80 -16.80 13.49
N LEU A 74 -3.85 -16.87 12.65
CA LEU A 74 -4.15 -15.83 11.65
C LEU A 74 -4.45 -14.49 12.31
N ARG A 75 -5.25 -14.51 13.37
CA ARG A 75 -5.58 -13.31 14.14
C ARG A 75 -4.33 -12.71 14.78
N GLN A 76 -3.45 -13.53 15.35
CA GLN A 76 -2.18 -13.07 15.92
C GLN A 76 -1.24 -12.47 14.86
N TRP A 77 -1.12 -13.12 13.70
CA TRP A 77 -0.30 -12.63 12.60
C TRP A 77 -0.78 -11.25 12.12
N ILE A 78 -2.08 -11.06 11.91
CA ILE A 78 -2.65 -9.75 11.52
C ILE A 78 -2.36 -8.66 12.58
N LEU A 79 -2.49 -9.00 13.86
CA LEU A 79 -2.22 -8.05 14.95
C LEU A 79 -0.73 -7.69 15.04
N HIS A 80 0.17 -8.66 14.82
CA HIS A 80 1.60 -8.42 14.80
C HIS A 80 2.00 -7.55 13.62
N HIS A 81 1.50 -7.87 12.42
CA HIS A 81 1.72 -7.06 11.22
C HIS A 81 1.21 -5.62 11.42
N SER A 82 0.00 -5.43 11.94
CA SER A 82 -0.53 -4.09 12.24
C SER A 82 0.32 -3.31 13.24
N ALA A 83 0.90 -3.98 14.24
CA ALA A 83 1.80 -3.34 15.19
C ALA A 83 3.12 -2.92 14.56
N HIS A 84 3.62 -3.68 13.58
CA HIS A 84 4.82 -3.35 12.82
C HIS A 84 4.59 -2.11 11.93
N GLU A 85 3.46 -2.04 11.22
CA GLU A 85 3.12 -0.91 10.33
C GLU A 85 2.83 0.41 11.07
N MET A 86 2.59 0.37 12.38
CA MET A 86 2.25 1.56 13.17
C MET A 86 3.49 2.45 13.35
N GLY A 87 3.40 3.69 12.88
CA GLY A 87 4.50 4.65 12.94
C GLY A 87 5.24 4.81 11.61
N HIS A 88 4.95 3.99 10.61
CA HIS A 88 5.52 4.14 9.26
C HIS A 88 5.17 5.49 8.61
N GLU A 89 4.09 6.15 9.03
CA GLU A 89 3.79 7.52 8.60
C GLU A 89 4.89 8.52 9.00
N LEU A 90 5.63 8.24 10.08
CA LEU A 90 6.71 9.09 10.55
C LEU A 90 7.92 9.02 9.62
N MET A 91 8.17 7.89 8.95
CA MET A 91 9.20 7.78 7.92
C MET A 91 8.91 8.72 6.75
N ALA A 92 7.65 8.77 6.29
CA ALA A 92 7.23 9.69 5.23
C ALA A 92 7.37 11.16 5.67
N LEU A 93 7.04 11.46 6.92
CA LEU A 93 7.19 12.80 7.50
C LEU A 93 8.67 13.21 7.60
N ASP A 94 9.54 12.31 8.06
CA ASP A 94 10.97 12.59 8.22
C ASP A 94 11.66 12.71 6.86
N ASP A 95 11.28 11.91 5.86
CA ASP A 95 11.72 12.08 4.47
C ASP A 95 11.29 13.44 3.90
N LEU A 96 10.06 13.90 4.17
CA LEU A 96 9.60 15.24 3.77
C LEU A 96 10.41 16.37 4.41
N VAL A 97 10.78 16.23 5.69
CA VAL A 97 11.66 17.19 6.38
C VAL A 97 13.03 17.25 5.71
N LEU A 98 13.60 16.11 5.35
CA LEU A 98 14.87 16.04 4.60
C LEU A 98 14.76 16.67 3.20
N LEU A 99 13.57 16.69 2.61
CA LEU A 99 13.27 17.34 1.33
C LEU A 99 12.99 18.85 1.45
N GLY A 100 12.92 19.38 2.68
CA GLY A 100 12.78 20.80 2.98
C GLY A 100 11.37 21.25 3.37
N HIS A 101 10.43 20.32 3.59
CA HIS A 101 9.09 20.65 4.07
C HIS A 101 9.08 20.90 5.58
N SER A 102 8.23 21.82 6.06
CA SER A 102 8.01 21.99 7.51
C SER A 102 7.20 20.82 8.06
N ARG A 103 7.63 20.29 9.21
CA ARG A 103 6.88 19.26 9.92
C ARG A 103 5.48 19.75 10.28
N GLU A 104 5.37 20.98 10.76
CA GLU A 104 4.11 21.61 11.15
C GLU A 104 3.15 21.75 9.96
N GLU A 105 3.65 22.13 8.79
CA GLU A 105 2.85 22.23 7.57
C GLU A 105 2.31 20.86 7.12
N VAL A 106 3.14 19.81 7.16
CA VAL A 106 2.70 18.45 6.81
C VAL A 106 1.64 17.96 7.80
N LEU A 107 1.84 18.17 9.10
CA LEU A 107 0.89 17.79 10.15
C LEU A 107 -0.46 18.51 10.00
N ALA A 108 -0.45 19.78 9.59
CA ALA A 108 -1.64 20.59 9.38
C ALA A 108 -2.34 20.34 8.03
N SER A 109 -1.65 19.70 7.08
CA SER A 109 -2.18 19.44 5.75
C SER A 109 -3.37 18.46 5.75
N GLN A 110 -4.15 18.48 4.67
CA GLN A 110 -5.33 17.64 4.50
C GLN A 110 -5.11 16.57 3.43
N PRO A 111 -5.67 15.36 3.58
CA PRO A 111 -5.62 14.33 2.55
C PRO A 111 -6.38 14.77 1.30
N LEU A 112 -5.87 14.42 0.13
CA LEU A 112 -6.56 14.61 -1.14
C LEU A 112 -7.82 13.73 -1.25
N PRO A 113 -8.79 14.07 -2.14
CA PRO A 113 -9.95 13.22 -2.39
C PRO A 113 -9.59 11.77 -2.74
N GLY A 114 -8.54 11.57 -3.54
CA GLY A 114 -8.00 10.25 -3.86
C GLY A 114 -7.51 9.49 -2.64
N THR A 115 -6.87 10.19 -1.70
CA THR A 115 -6.38 9.62 -0.44
C THR A 115 -7.54 9.22 0.47
N TRP A 116 -8.61 10.00 0.53
CA TRP A 116 -9.83 9.61 1.24
C TRP A 116 -10.52 8.40 0.61
N ALA A 117 -10.56 8.31 -0.73
CA ALA A 117 -11.09 7.13 -1.42
C ALA A 117 -10.29 5.87 -1.05
N TRP A 118 -8.95 5.98 -1.05
CA TRP A 118 -8.03 4.94 -0.62
C TRP A 118 -8.29 4.47 0.83
N VAL A 119 -8.29 5.40 1.78
CA VAL A 119 -8.51 5.10 3.20
C VAL A 119 -9.88 4.46 3.43
N ASN A 120 -10.94 5.05 2.87
CA ASN A 120 -12.31 4.57 3.09
C ASN A 120 -12.59 3.21 2.45
N PHE A 121 -12.02 2.94 1.27
CA PHE A 121 -12.11 1.63 0.63
C PHE A 121 -11.56 0.55 1.55
N PHE A 122 -10.34 0.74 2.05
CA PHE A 122 -9.69 -0.22 2.92
C PHE A 122 -10.37 -0.37 4.28
N HIS A 123 -10.84 0.72 4.86
CA HIS A 123 -11.66 0.67 6.07
C HIS A 123 -12.95 -0.12 5.84
N TYR A 124 -13.62 0.04 4.70
CA TYR A 124 -14.81 -0.73 4.34
C TYR A 124 -14.51 -2.23 4.18
N GLU A 125 -13.44 -2.58 3.47
CA GLU A 125 -13.00 -3.98 3.29
C GLU A 125 -12.75 -4.67 4.64
N VAL A 126 -12.14 -3.97 5.59
CA VAL A 126 -11.80 -4.57 6.89
C VAL A 126 -12.98 -4.59 7.87
N THR A 127 -13.89 -3.61 7.81
CA THR A 127 -14.97 -3.47 8.81
C THR A 127 -16.33 -4.02 8.38
N GLN A 128 -16.61 -4.09 7.08
CA GLN A 128 -17.94 -4.46 6.58
C GLN A 128 -17.94 -5.78 5.80
N ARG A 129 -16.90 -6.04 5.00
CA ARG A 129 -16.79 -7.28 4.19
C ARG A 129 -16.48 -8.49 5.08
N PRO A 130 -16.57 -9.74 4.56
CA PRO A 130 -16.16 -10.93 5.30
C PRO A 130 -14.74 -10.74 5.90
N PRO A 131 -14.47 -11.18 7.14
CA PRO A 131 -13.20 -10.88 7.80
C PRO A 131 -11.95 -11.28 7.00
N MET A 132 -12.04 -12.37 6.22
CA MET A 132 -10.93 -12.82 5.36
C MET A 132 -10.53 -11.79 4.28
N ALA A 133 -11.40 -10.83 3.92
CA ALA A 133 -11.07 -9.73 3.01
C ALA A 133 -9.83 -8.94 3.44
N ALA A 134 -9.56 -8.85 4.75
CA ALA A 134 -8.35 -8.20 5.27
C ALA A 134 -7.06 -8.83 4.72
N MET A 135 -7.04 -10.13 4.46
CA MET A 135 -5.87 -10.77 3.84
C MET A 135 -5.70 -10.35 2.39
N GLY A 136 -6.79 -10.04 1.67
CA GLY A 136 -6.72 -9.52 0.30
C GLY A 136 -6.20 -8.08 0.28
N VAL A 137 -6.54 -7.30 1.31
CA VAL A 137 -5.96 -5.96 1.53
C VAL A 137 -4.45 -6.06 1.73
N LEU A 138 -3.99 -6.87 2.68
CA LEU A 138 -2.55 -7.04 2.97
C LEU A 138 -1.78 -7.57 1.77
N TYR A 139 -2.31 -8.59 1.09
CA TYR A 139 -1.73 -9.15 -0.13
C TYR A 139 -1.52 -8.09 -1.22
N PHE A 140 -2.51 -7.22 -1.41
CA PHE A 140 -2.39 -6.14 -2.39
C PHE A 140 -1.40 -5.08 -1.96
N LEU A 141 -1.45 -4.62 -0.70
CA LEU A 141 -0.59 -3.53 -0.22
C LEU A 141 0.89 -3.92 -0.30
N GLU A 142 1.26 -5.07 0.27
CA GLU A 142 2.63 -5.58 0.30
C GLU A 142 3.13 -5.91 -1.11
N GLY A 143 2.31 -6.63 -1.88
CA GLY A 143 2.67 -7.03 -3.25
C GLY A 143 2.81 -5.83 -4.20
N MET A 144 2.00 -4.79 -4.02
CA MET A 144 2.13 -3.53 -4.77
C MET A 144 3.41 -2.80 -4.40
N ALA A 145 3.68 -2.63 -3.11
CA ALA A 145 4.79 -1.87 -2.60
C ALA A 145 6.14 -2.50 -3.00
N ALA A 146 6.29 -3.82 -2.82
CA ALA A 146 7.47 -4.58 -3.25
C ALA A 146 7.79 -4.44 -4.75
N LYS A 147 6.80 -4.12 -5.59
CA LYS A 147 6.98 -3.93 -7.05
C LYS A 147 7.22 -2.48 -7.44
N LEU A 148 6.54 -1.52 -6.80
CA LEU A 148 6.65 -0.11 -7.17
C LEU A 148 7.82 0.59 -6.47
N ALA A 149 8.20 0.20 -5.25
CA ALA A 149 9.30 0.82 -4.51
C ALA A 149 10.63 0.81 -5.28
N PRO A 150 11.06 -0.29 -5.95
CA PRO A 150 12.26 -0.27 -6.78
C PRO A 150 12.20 0.71 -7.96
N VAL A 151 11.02 0.88 -8.58
CA VAL A 151 10.82 1.82 -9.71
C VAL A 151 11.00 3.26 -9.23
N VAL A 152 10.44 3.59 -8.07
CA VAL A 152 10.58 4.92 -7.44
C VAL A 152 12.03 5.13 -7.02
N GLY A 153 12.61 4.21 -6.25
CA GLY A 153 13.97 4.31 -5.71
C GLY A 153 15.03 4.52 -6.79
N ALA A 154 14.92 3.83 -7.93
CA ALA A 154 15.84 3.99 -9.05
C ALA A 154 15.84 5.41 -9.64
N GLN A 155 14.73 6.14 -9.55
CA GLN A 155 14.64 7.53 -9.99
C GLN A 155 15.09 8.50 -8.90
N LEU A 156 14.75 8.23 -7.63
CA LEU A 156 15.20 9.07 -6.51
C LEU A 156 16.72 9.17 -6.42
N VAL A 157 17.46 8.08 -6.67
CA VAL A 157 18.93 8.08 -6.70
C VAL A 157 19.50 9.06 -7.75
N LYS A 158 18.77 9.30 -8.84
CA LYS A 158 19.19 10.21 -9.92
C LYS A 158 18.75 11.65 -9.68
N THR A 159 17.70 11.86 -8.87
CA THR A 159 17.06 13.15 -8.67
C THR A 159 17.48 13.86 -7.37
N LEU A 160 17.76 13.10 -6.31
CA LEU A 160 18.06 13.67 -4.99
C LEU A 160 19.56 13.93 -4.83
N GLU A 161 19.91 15.07 -4.21
CA GLU A 161 21.29 15.54 -4.06
C GLU A 161 21.64 15.84 -2.59
N GLY A 162 22.93 15.75 -2.24
CA GLY A 162 23.40 16.04 -0.89
C GLY A 162 22.67 15.23 0.20
N GLU A 163 22.23 15.91 1.26
CA GLU A 163 21.49 15.32 2.38
C GLU A 163 20.11 14.77 1.97
N GLN A 164 19.51 15.26 0.87
CA GLN A 164 18.22 14.77 0.38
C GLN A 164 18.26 13.30 -0.04
N LYS A 165 19.45 12.75 -0.34
CA LYS A 165 19.61 11.33 -0.65
C LYS A 165 19.19 10.39 0.49
N LYS A 166 19.07 10.91 1.72
CA LYS A 166 18.56 10.18 2.88
C LYS A 166 17.02 10.13 2.93
N ALA A 167 16.32 10.95 2.13
CA ALA A 167 14.85 11.03 2.08
C ALA A 167 14.22 9.87 1.30
N VAL A 168 14.61 8.64 1.64
CA VAL A 168 14.21 7.41 0.96
C VAL A 168 13.77 6.34 1.94
N SER A 169 13.70 6.65 3.24
CA SER A 169 13.43 5.68 4.30
C SER A 169 12.06 5.01 4.10
N PHE A 170 11.03 5.79 3.76
CA PHE A 170 9.69 5.26 3.53
C PHE A 170 9.65 4.26 2.37
N VAL A 171 10.31 4.59 1.25
CA VAL A 171 10.33 3.73 0.05
C VAL A 171 11.21 2.50 0.24
N GLN A 172 12.30 2.61 1.01
CA GLN A 172 13.18 1.47 1.31
C GLN A 172 12.47 0.44 2.19
N GLU A 173 11.81 0.90 3.26
CA GLU A 173 11.07 0.02 4.18
C GLU A 173 10.02 -0.81 3.42
N HIS A 174 9.18 -0.13 2.63
CA HIS A 174 8.10 -0.74 1.85
C HIS A 174 8.58 -1.42 0.54
N GLY A 175 9.90 -1.55 0.36
CA GLY A 175 10.50 -2.32 -0.73
C GLY A 175 11.04 -3.66 -0.23
N GLU A 176 11.79 -3.65 0.86
CA GLU A 176 12.48 -4.83 1.41
C GLU A 176 11.58 -5.65 2.34
N LEU A 177 10.95 -5.03 3.35
CA LEU A 177 10.17 -5.74 4.37
C LEU A 177 8.85 -6.28 3.82
N ASP A 178 8.26 -5.57 2.85
CA ASP A 178 7.01 -6.02 2.22
C ASP A 178 7.17 -7.31 1.41
N ALA A 179 8.40 -7.65 0.99
CA ALA A 179 8.68 -8.94 0.37
C ALA A 179 8.63 -10.10 1.38
N GLU A 180 9.07 -9.88 2.62
CA GLU A 180 8.99 -10.87 3.70
C GLU A 180 7.54 -11.04 4.17
N HIS A 181 6.83 -9.94 4.42
CA HIS A 181 5.40 -9.98 4.76
C HIS A 181 4.57 -10.70 3.68
N SER A 182 4.88 -10.45 2.40
CA SER A 182 4.20 -11.11 1.28
C SER A 182 4.34 -12.63 1.33
N ALA A 183 5.49 -13.15 1.77
CA ALA A 183 5.71 -14.59 1.90
C ALA A 183 4.91 -15.16 3.08
N GLU A 184 4.97 -14.50 4.25
CA GLU A 184 4.21 -14.92 5.43
C GLU A 184 2.70 -14.89 5.17
N GLY A 185 2.18 -13.84 4.54
CA GLY A 185 0.78 -13.71 4.18
C GLY A 185 0.29 -14.82 3.24
N LYS A 186 1.13 -15.24 2.29
CA LYS A 186 0.86 -16.40 1.41
C LYS A 186 0.77 -17.70 2.19
N ASP A 187 1.65 -17.92 3.16
CA ASP A 187 1.61 -19.11 4.02
C ASP A 187 0.34 -19.13 4.88
N MET A 188 -0.04 -17.98 5.44
CA MET A 188 -1.28 -17.85 6.21
C MET A 188 -2.53 -18.12 5.34
N LEU A 189 -2.57 -17.60 4.12
CA LEU A 189 -3.66 -17.88 3.17
C LEU A 189 -3.71 -19.37 2.79
N ALA A 190 -2.58 -19.99 2.50
CA ALA A 190 -2.52 -21.42 2.21
C ALA A 190 -3.02 -22.25 3.39
N GLN A 191 -2.73 -21.84 4.63
CA GLN A 191 -3.12 -22.58 5.81
C GLN A 191 -4.60 -22.39 6.21
N TYR A 192 -5.19 -21.22 5.98
CA TYR A 192 -6.50 -20.89 6.56
C TYR A 192 -7.60 -20.55 5.54
N CYS A 193 -7.27 -20.30 4.27
CA CYS A 193 -8.26 -19.97 3.24
C CYS A 193 -8.64 -21.22 2.44
N HIS A 194 -9.70 -21.91 2.87
CA HIS A 194 -10.18 -23.15 2.23
C HIS A 194 -11.55 -23.01 1.57
N ASP A 195 -12.32 -21.96 1.90
CA ASP A 195 -13.61 -21.70 1.27
C ASP A 195 -13.40 -21.01 -0.10
N PRO A 196 -13.95 -21.56 -1.20
CA PRO A 196 -13.90 -20.90 -2.51
C PRO A 196 -14.47 -19.46 -2.49
N ARG A 197 -15.42 -19.16 -1.60
CA ARG A 197 -16.00 -17.82 -1.44
C ARG A 197 -14.98 -16.84 -0.88
N ASP A 198 -14.07 -17.28 -0.01
CA ASP A 198 -12.98 -16.43 0.48
C ASP A 198 -12.02 -16.10 -0.67
N ALA A 199 -11.71 -17.07 -1.53
CA ALA A 199 -10.87 -16.83 -2.71
C ALA A 199 -11.46 -15.77 -3.65
N ASP A 200 -12.78 -15.74 -3.81
CA ASP A 200 -13.49 -14.73 -4.60
C ASP A 200 -13.41 -13.34 -3.94
N VAL A 201 -13.62 -13.27 -2.63
CA VAL A 201 -13.50 -12.03 -1.85
C VAL A 201 -12.09 -11.46 -1.94
N LEU A 202 -11.06 -12.29 -1.73
CA LEU A 202 -9.65 -11.88 -1.80
C LEU A 202 -9.31 -11.32 -3.18
N ALA A 203 -9.67 -12.05 -4.25
CA ALA A 203 -9.42 -11.61 -5.62
C ALA A 203 -10.16 -10.30 -5.95
N GLU A 204 -11.39 -10.13 -5.48
CA GLU A 204 -12.13 -8.88 -5.68
C GLU A 204 -11.46 -7.71 -4.94
N THR A 205 -11.09 -7.90 -3.67
CA THR A 205 -10.41 -6.89 -2.85
C THR A 205 -9.09 -6.43 -3.50
N ILE A 206 -8.27 -7.36 -4.01
CA ILE A 206 -7.00 -7.02 -4.71
C ILE A 206 -7.29 -6.18 -5.96
N ARG A 207 -8.23 -6.63 -6.80
CA ARG A 207 -8.60 -5.93 -8.04
C ARG A 207 -9.09 -4.50 -7.77
N LEU A 208 -10.01 -4.34 -6.81
CA LEU A 208 -10.54 -3.04 -6.43
C LEU A 208 -9.44 -2.15 -5.82
N GLY A 209 -8.54 -2.72 -5.02
CA GLY A 209 -7.35 -2.04 -4.50
C GLY A 209 -6.52 -1.40 -5.61
N GLY A 210 -6.27 -2.12 -6.71
CA GLY A 210 -5.59 -1.58 -7.89
C GLY A 210 -6.29 -0.36 -8.48
N HIS A 211 -7.61 -0.44 -8.69
CA HIS A 211 -8.38 0.68 -9.23
C HIS A 211 -8.38 1.89 -8.30
N ILE A 212 -8.53 1.67 -6.99
CA ILE A 212 -8.54 2.75 -6.01
C ILE A 212 -7.14 3.38 -5.87
N LYS A 213 -6.05 2.60 -5.91
CA LYS A 213 -4.69 3.16 -5.96
C LYS A 213 -4.49 4.01 -7.21
N ARG A 214 -4.90 3.52 -8.38
CA ARG A 214 -4.78 4.31 -9.62
C ARG A 214 -5.53 5.63 -9.52
N PHE A 215 -6.76 5.60 -9.02
CA PHE A 215 -7.54 6.82 -8.77
C PHE A 215 -6.80 7.79 -7.84
N MET A 216 -6.24 7.29 -6.73
CA MET A 216 -5.44 8.10 -5.80
C MET A 216 -4.23 8.73 -6.48
N LEU A 217 -3.48 7.95 -7.28
CA LEU A 217 -2.29 8.42 -7.98
C LEU A 217 -2.62 9.45 -9.07
N ASP A 218 -3.68 9.24 -9.85
CA ASP A 218 -4.10 10.16 -10.91
C ASP A 218 -4.69 11.46 -10.33
N ASP A 219 -5.38 11.40 -9.17
CA ASP A 219 -5.80 12.59 -8.41
C ASP A 219 -4.59 13.38 -7.89
N LEU A 220 -3.60 12.69 -7.33
CA LEU A 220 -2.36 13.29 -6.87
C LEU A 220 -1.62 14.01 -8.00
N VAL A 221 -1.41 13.35 -9.14
CA VAL A 221 -0.71 13.98 -10.28
C VAL A 221 -1.46 15.22 -10.76
N ARG A 222 -2.79 15.15 -10.85
CA ARG A 222 -3.60 16.29 -11.25
C ARG A 222 -3.46 17.45 -10.25
N ALA A 223 -3.51 17.18 -8.94
CA ALA A 223 -3.38 18.20 -7.92
C ALA A 223 -1.98 18.84 -7.92
N THR A 224 -0.93 18.04 -8.14
CA THR A 224 0.46 18.49 -8.09
C THR A 224 0.91 19.23 -9.34
N LEU A 225 0.44 18.81 -10.52
CA LEU A 225 0.89 19.35 -11.82
C LEU A 225 -0.11 20.29 -12.48
N ALA A 226 -1.27 20.56 -11.86
CA ALA A 226 -2.21 21.55 -12.38
C ALA A 226 -1.53 22.92 -12.50
N PRO A 227 -1.80 23.68 -13.59
CA PRO A 227 -1.35 25.07 -13.68
C PRO A 227 -1.90 25.85 -12.48
N GLN A 228 -1.03 26.57 -11.77
CA GLN A 228 -1.48 27.50 -10.74
C GLN A 228 -2.30 28.60 -11.43
N ALA A 229 -3.55 28.76 -10.98
CA ALA A 229 -4.47 29.78 -11.47
C ALA A 229 -4.09 31.18 -10.99
#